data_AF-A0A1X7UGP1-F1
#
_entry.id   AF-A0A1X7UGP1-F1
#
_cell.length_a   1.000
_cell.length_b   1.000
_cell.length_c   1.000
_cell.angle_alpha   90.00
_cell.angle_beta   90.00
_cell.angle_gamma   90.00
#
_symmetry.space_group_name_H-M   'P 1'
#
loop_
_entity.id
_entity.type
_entity.pdbx_description
1 polymer ?
#
loop_
_entity_poly.entity_id
_entity_poly.type
_entity_poly.pdbx_seq_one_letter_code
_entity_poly.pdbx_strand_id
1 'polypeptide(L)'
;MEGFYHFKPPCYDDPPSPACTTGCPWSEIVSQPIMGGLPNNNSVHDKDTFYPASEFYPHDYLPKILNKCSVYSSSCVLNTTSVSQCIYEIIDGKLDTGFSPTSASEIRTKLSSRQNVMESAGMGKVNFNKTDGGSICKTINEYTYSWALANAGSNTLTRYKKLGEPMVFGDDILENNGLIWIYYPIEYKRKTDENGVTVQEVTSPTMRTPTDFILKITAGFHFCKVMSPARAMEWIYVDGLRLHDSLNNSTKI
;
A
#
# COMPACT_ATOMS: atom_id res chain seq x y z
N MET A 1 11.84 -2.14 -2.41
CA MET A 1 10.79 -1.93 -1.38
C MET A 1 9.44 -2.26 -1.99
N GLU A 2 9.18 -1.77 -3.20
CA GLU A 2 8.55 -2.54 -4.28
C GLU A 2 9.60 -2.89 -5.34
N GLY A 3 9.37 -3.84 -6.26
CA GLY A 3 10.22 -3.99 -7.45
C GLY A 3 10.30 -2.68 -8.24
N PHE A 4 11.32 -2.47 -9.07
CA PHE A 4 11.46 -1.22 -9.83
C PHE A 4 11.84 -1.50 -11.28
N TYR A 5 11.31 -0.70 -12.20
CA TYR A 5 11.53 -0.82 -13.63
C TYR A 5 13.01 -0.64 -14.04
N HIS A 6 13.80 0.17 -13.32
CA HIS A 6 15.25 0.29 -13.55
C HIS A 6 16.12 -0.51 -12.56
N PHE A 7 15.52 -1.32 -11.67
CA PHE A 7 16.22 -2.35 -10.89
C PHE A 7 15.74 -3.74 -11.34
N LYS A 8 15.87 -4.76 -10.48
CA LYS A 8 15.27 -6.07 -10.74
C LYS A 8 13.73 -5.92 -10.79
N PRO A 9 13.08 -6.25 -11.92
CA PRO A 9 11.63 -6.15 -12.05
C PRO A 9 10.92 -7.14 -11.10
N PRO A 10 9.61 -6.97 -10.84
CA PRO A 10 8.81 -7.98 -10.15
C PRO A 10 8.87 -9.36 -10.82
N CYS A 11 8.98 -10.43 -10.03
CA CYS A 11 8.88 -11.81 -10.54
C CYS A 11 7.41 -12.19 -10.75
N TYR A 12 7.01 -12.42 -12.00
CA TYR A 12 5.71 -12.99 -12.35
C TYR A 12 5.79 -14.48 -12.73
N ASP A 13 7.00 -15.02 -12.91
CA ASP A 13 7.24 -16.43 -13.22
C ASP A 13 7.19 -17.30 -11.94
N ASP A 14 6.70 -18.53 -12.08
CA ASP A 14 6.77 -19.58 -11.07
C ASP A 14 7.49 -20.82 -11.63
N PRO A 15 8.68 -21.20 -11.13
CA PRO A 15 9.42 -20.57 -10.04
C PRO A 15 10.07 -19.23 -10.46
N PRO A 16 10.33 -18.32 -9.51
CA PRO A 16 10.87 -17.00 -9.80
C PRO A 16 12.31 -17.05 -10.33
N SER A 17 12.59 -16.23 -11.35
CA SER A 17 13.93 -16.06 -11.91
C SER A 17 14.87 -15.29 -10.96
N PRO A 18 16.17 -15.63 -10.88
CA PRO A 18 17.15 -14.83 -10.13
C PRO A 18 17.29 -13.38 -10.61
N ALA A 19 16.81 -13.07 -11.82
CA ALA A 19 16.86 -11.75 -12.43
C ALA A 19 15.78 -10.77 -11.92
N CYS A 20 14.78 -11.26 -11.18
CA CYS A 20 13.66 -10.46 -10.69
C CYS A 20 13.60 -10.43 -9.15
N THR A 21 12.72 -9.60 -8.61
CA THR A 21 12.43 -9.47 -7.18
C THR A 21 11.16 -10.24 -6.83
N THR A 22 11.25 -11.16 -5.87
CA THR A 22 10.10 -11.94 -5.40
C THR A 22 9.37 -11.21 -4.29
N GLY A 23 8.05 -11.04 -4.44
CA GLY A 23 7.20 -10.40 -3.45
C GLY A 23 7.52 -8.93 -3.21
N CYS A 24 6.55 -8.23 -2.62
CA CYS A 24 6.65 -6.86 -2.17
C CYS A 24 7.00 -6.85 -0.68
N PRO A 25 8.25 -6.54 -0.29
CA PRO A 25 8.62 -6.45 1.12
C PRO A 25 7.68 -5.52 1.90
N TRP A 26 7.26 -4.41 1.29
CA TRP A 26 6.35 -3.47 1.96
C TRP A 26 5.01 -4.10 2.35
N SER A 27 4.47 -4.98 1.49
CA SER A 27 3.25 -5.73 1.79
C SER A 27 3.47 -6.69 2.96
N GLU A 28 4.63 -7.37 2.97
CA GLU A 28 5.00 -8.35 3.99
C GLU A 28 5.21 -7.74 5.39
N ILE A 29 5.97 -6.64 5.45
CA ILE A 29 6.44 -6.06 6.72
C ILE A 29 5.55 -4.94 7.26
N VAL A 30 4.70 -4.33 6.41
CA VAL A 30 3.86 -3.18 6.79
C VAL A 30 2.39 -3.44 6.49
N SER A 31 2.02 -3.67 5.24
CA SER A 31 0.61 -3.67 4.84
C SER A 31 -0.20 -4.79 5.51
N GLN A 32 0.25 -6.04 5.41
CA GLN A 32 -0.46 -7.19 6.00
C GLN A 32 -0.44 -7.17 7.54
N PRO A 33 0.67 -6.81 8.22
CA PRO A 33 0.67 -6.62 9.67
C PRO A 33 -0.27 -5.52 10.17
N ILE A 34 -0.28 -4.33 9.55
CA ILE A 34 -1.21 -3.24 9.92
C ILE A 34 -2.67 -3.66 9.65
N MET A 35 -2.92 -4.35 8.54
CA MET A 35 -4.23 -4.92 8.24
C MET A 35 -4.66 -5.91 9.32
N GLY A 36 -3.77 -6.84 9.68
CA GLY A 36 -4.02 -7.88 10.68
C GLY A 36 -4.35 -7.33 12.07
N GLY A 37 -3.75 -6.20 12.46
CA GLY A 37 -4.12 -5.44 13.65
C GLY A 37 -4.09 -6.26 14.95
N LEU A 38 -3.21 -7.27 15.05
CA LEU A 38 -3.11 -8.11 16.22
C LEU A 38 -2.53 -7.32 17.40
N PRO A 39 -3.17 -7.32 18.59
CA PRO A 39 -2.64 -6.64 19.76
C PRO A 39 -1.55 -7.45 20.45
N ASN A 40 -0.82 -6.80 21.37
CA ASN A 40 0.24 -7.40 22.21
C ASN A 40 1.44 -7.91 21.39
N ASN A 41 2.18 -8.89 21.91
CA ASN A 41 3.33 -9.51 21.23
C ASN A 41 2.91 -10.54 20.16
N ASN A 42 1.70 -10.43 19.63
CA ASN A 42 1.24 -11.26 18.52
C ASN A 42 1.67 -10.64 17.19
N SER A 43 2.01 -11.47 16.21
CA SER A 43 2.52 -10.98 14.92
C SER A 43 1.88 -11.70 13.74
N VAL A 44 1.90 -11.00 12.60
CA VAL A 44 1.60 -11.56 11.29
C VAL A 44 2.90 -11.61 10.51
N HIS A 45 3.28 -12.81 10.08
CA HIS A 45 4.43 -13.07 9.22
C HIS A 45 3.87 -13.36 7.83
N ASP A 46 3.95 -12.37 6.96
CA ASP A 46 3.40 -12.48 5.63
C ASP A 46 4.47 -12.82 4.60
N LYS A 47 4.06 -13.57 3.57
CA LYS A 47 4.86 -13.84 2.38
C LYS A 47 4.11 -13.35 1.16
N ASP A 48 4.61 -12.31 0.52
CA ASP A 48 3.98 -11.71 -0.65
C ASP A 48 4.47 -12.36 -1.94
N THR A 49 3.63 -12.30 -2.97
CA THR A 49 3.98 -12.68 -4.34
C THR A 49 3.50 -11.63 -5.31
N PHE A 50 4.24 -11.42 -6.40
CA PHE A 50 3.81 -10.51 -7.45
C PHE A 50 2.97 -11.25 -8.49
N TYR A 51 1.70 -10.86 -8.62
CA TYR A 51 0.81 -11.31 -9.68
C TYR A 51 -0.12 -10.18 -10.09
N PRO A 52 -0.60 -10.14 -11.35
CA PRO A 52 -1.58 -9.13 -11.75
C PRO A 52 -2.82 -9.20 -10.86
N ALA A 53 -3.26 -8.05 -10.34
CA ALA A 53 -4.37 -7.99 -9.40
C ALA A 53 -5.69 -8.54 -10.01
N SER A 54 -5.81 -8.49 -11.34
CA SER A 54 -6.91 -9.03 -12.12
C SER A 54 -6.92 -10.55 -12.24
N GLU A 55 -5.82 -11.24 -11.94
CA GLU A 55 -5.76 -12.70 -12.04
C GLU A 55 -6.31 -13.35 -10.77
N PHE A 56 -7.18 -14.34 -10.98
CA PHE A 56 -7.78 -15.18 -9.94
C PHE A 56 -7.70 -16.68 -10.29
N TYR A 57 -7.57 -17.03 -11.58
CA TYR A 57 -7.59 -18.40 -12.09
C TYR A 57 -6.44 -18.60 -13.11
N PRO A 58 -5.79 -19.78 -13.19
CA PRO A 58 -6.08 -21.04 -12.49
C PRO A 58 -5.42 -21.21 -11.12
N HIS A 59 -4.63 -20.23 -10.66
CA HIS A 59 -3.71 -20.41 -9.54
C HIS A 59 -4.18 -19.83 -8.19
N ASP A 60 -5.42 -19.36 -8.07
CA ASP A 60 -5.99 -18.75 -6.84
C ASP A 60 -5.01 -17.73 -6.21
N TYR A 61 -4.65 -16.68 -6.97
CA TYR A 61 -3.82 -15.56 -6.50
C TYR A 61 -4.61 -14.65 -5.55
N LEU A 62 -4.96 -15.25 -4.41
CA LEU A 62 -5.70 -14.70 -3.30
C LEU A 62 -4.89 -14.89 -2.02
N PRO A 63 -4.98 -13.95 -1.07
CA PRO A 63 -4.28 -14.06 0.20
C PRO A 63 -4.83 -15.23 1.01
N LYS A 64 -3.94 -15.92 1.73
CA LYS A 64 -4.28 -17.12 2.52
C LYS A 64 -3.73 -16.96 3.93
N ILE A 65 -4.46 -17.51 4.90
CA ILE A 65 -3.94 -17.75 6.25
C ILE A 65 -3.45 -19.20 6.30
N LEU A 66 -2.17 -19.40 6.61
CA LEU A 66 -1.47 -20.68 6.49
C LEU A 66 -1.50 -21.52 7.77
N ASN A 67 -1.78 -20.89 8.91
CA ASN A 67 -1.90 -21.56 10.21
C ASN A 67 -2.95 -20.87 11.09
N LYS A 68 -3.33 -21.52 12.19
CA LYS A 68 -4.26 -20.96 13.18
C LYS A 68 -3.70 -21.14 14.59
N CYS A 69 -4.02 -20.20 15.46
CA CYS A 69 -3.78 -20.30 16.89
C CYS A 69 -5.04 -20.88 17.55
N SER A 70 -4.89 -21.93 18.36
CA SER A 70 -6.01 -22.65 18.99
C SER A 70 -6.71 -21.81 20.07
N VAL A 71 -5.95 -20.99 20.78
CA VAL A 71 -6.42 -20.04 21.79
C VAL A 71 -5.64 -18.76 21.61
N TYR A 72 -6.33 -17.62 21.64
CA TYR A 72 -5.66 -16.32 21.66
C TYR A 72 -4.75 -16.24 22.88
N SER A 73 -3.45 -16.20 22.64
CA SER A 73 -2.40 -16.15 23.66
C SER A 73 -1.56 -14.89 23.50
N SER A 74 -0.59 -14.67 24.39
CA SER A 74 0.32 -13.54 24.32
C SER A 74 1.42 -13.68 23.25
N SER A 75 1.45 -14.76 22.45
CA SER A 75 2.55 -15.05 21.49
C SER A 75 2.11 -15.79 20.21
N CYS A 76 0.87 -15.58 19.77
CA CYS A 76 0.39 -16.09 18.49
C CYS A 76 1.13 -15.44 17.31
N VAL A 77 1.71 -16.29 16.46
CA VAL A 77 2.31 -15.90 15.18
C VAL A 77 1.49 -16.52 14.06
N LEU A 78 0.88 -15.67 13.23
CA LEU A 78 0.15 -16.10 12.04
C LEU A 78 1.01 -15.94 10.80
N ASN A 79 1.14 -17.00 10.03
CA ASN A 79 1.73 -17.00 8.71
C ASN A 79 0.64 -16.74 7.69
N THR A 80 0.82 -15.74 6.86
CA THR A 80 -0.11 -15.37 5.79
C THR A 80 0.59 -15.28 4.45
N THR A 81 -0.20 -15.23 3.39
CA THR A 81 0.26 -14.79 2.08
C THR A 81 -0.51 -13.58 1.63
N SER A 82 0.15 -12.71 0.88
CA SER A 82 -0.45 -11.60 0.17
C SER A 82 -0.05 -11.61 -1.31
N VAL A 83 -0.76 -10.80 -2.10
CA VAL A 83 -0.47 -10.64 -3.53
C VAL A 83 -0.40 -9.17 -3.86
N SER A 84 0.68 -8.77 -4.52
CA SER A 84 0.93 -7.39 -4.91
C SER A 84 1.04 -7.22 -6.42
N GLN A 85 0.60 -6.06 -6.92
CA GLN A 85 0.90 -5.59 -8.27
C GLN A 85 1.33 -4.13 -8.19
N CYS A 86 2.57 -3.85 -8.58
CA CYS A 86 3.05 -2.48 -8.73
C CYS A 86 2.60 -1.92 -10.08
N ILE A 87 2.02 -0.72 -10.06
CA ILE A 87 1.63 0.02 -11.26
C ILE A 87 2.58 1.20 -11.40
N TYR A 88 3.17 1.33 -12.57
CA TYR A 88 4.11 2.40 -12.91
C TYR A 88 3.46 3.32 -13.94
N GLU A 89 3.85 4.58 -13.92
CA GLU A 89 3.49 5.49 -15.00
C GLU A 89 4.17 5.07 -16.30
N ILE A 90 3.47 5.18 -17.43
CA ILE A 90 4.04 4.89 -18.74
C ILE A 90 4.93 6.07 -19.11
N ILE A 91 6.25 5.89 -19.07
CA ILE A 91 7.20 6.87 -19.59
C ILE A 91 7.24 6.69 -21.11
N ASP A 92 6.55 7.59 -21.83
CA ASP A 92 6.59 7.63 -23.30
C ASP A 92 8.01 7.99 -23.77
N GLY A 93 8.81 6.97 -24.10
CA GLY A 93 10.05 7.12 -24.85
C GLY A 93 11.35 7.16 -24.03
N LYS A 94 11.76 6.03 -23.44
CA LYS A 94 13.14 5.57 -23.12
C LYS A 94 14.10 6.50 -22.34
N LEU A 95 13.77 7.75 -22.06
CA LEU A 95 14.60 8.69 -21.32
C LEU A 95 13.82 9.21 -20.11
N ASP A 96 14.35 8.92 -18.92
CA ASP A 96 13.94 9.60 -17.70
C ASP A 96 14.42 11.05 -17.79
N THR A 97 13.47 11.95 -18.03
CA THR A 97 13.70 13.39 -18.15
C THR A 97 13.49 14.11 -16.81
N GLY A 98 13.19 13.38 -15.73
CA GLY A 98 12.88 13.93 -14.41
C GLY A 98 11.55 14.69 -14.35
N PHE A 99 10.73 14.66 -15.41
CA PHE A 99 9.39 15.26 -15.44
C PHE A 99 8.30 14.32 -14.94
N SER A 100 8.45 13.02 -15.19
CA SER A 100 7.53 11.98 -14.74
C SER A 100 8.13 11.22 -13.56
N PRO A 101 7.33 10.93 -12.54
CA PRO A 101 7.72 10.04 -11.46
C PRO A 101 8.15 8.67 -11.99
N THR A 102 9.24 8.14 -11.44
CA THR A 102 9.76 6.83 -11.84
C THR A 102 9.26 5.70 -10.95
N SER A 103 8.88 6.02 -9.72
CA SER A 103 8.37 5.07 -8.75
C SER A 103 6.98 4.54 -9.11
N ALA A 104 6.60 3.39 -8.55
CA ALA A 104 5.24 2.89 -8.71
C ALA A 104 4.24 3.91 -8.16
N SER A 105 3.22 4.26 -8.94
CA SER A 105 2.15 5.18 -8.50
C SER A 105 1.21 4.52 -7.49
N GLU A 106 1.04 3.20 -7.59
CA GLU A 106 0.29 2.37 -6.64
C GLU A 106 0.86 0.95 -6.53
N ILE A 107 0.75 0.37 -5.34
CA ILE A 107 0.84 -1.07 -5.10
C ILE A 107 -0.57 -1.58 -4.82
N ARG A 108 -1.14 -2.32 -5.77
CA ARG A 108 -2.41 -3.02 -5.57
C ARG A 108 -2.14 -4.24 -4.72
N THR A 109 -2.70 -4.28 -3.52
CA THR A 109 -2.37 -5.32 -2.54
C THR A 109 -3.62 -6.07 -2.12
N LYS A 110 -3.65 -7.38 -2.35
CA LYS A 110 -4.68 -8.27 -1.83
C LYS A 110 -4.23 -8.81 -0.47
N LEU A 111 -4.93 -8.41 0.60
CA LEU A 111 -4.60 -8.79 1.97
C LEU A 111 -5.71 -9.65 2.60
N SER A 112 -5.34 -10.46 3.59
CA SER A 112 -6.30 -11.10 4.49
C SER A 112 -6.92 -10.03 5.40
N SER A 113 -8.26 -10.04 5.53
CA SER A 113 -8.99 -9.05 6.34
C SER A 113 -8.62 -9.12 7.81
N ARG A 114 -8.81 -8.00 8.53
CA ARG A 114 -8.53 -7.95 9.97
C ARG A 114 -9.37 -8.96 10.73
N GLN A 115 -10.66 -9.09 10.38
CA GLN A 115 -11.54 -10.12 10.92
C GLN A 115 -10.94 -11.52 10.76
N ASN A 116 -10.50 -11.87 9.54
CA ASN A 116 -9.98 -13.21 9.24
C ASN A 116 -8.69 -13.51 10.03
N VAL A 117 -7.81 -12.51 10.15
CA VAL A 117 -6.59 -12.60 10.94
C VAL A 117 -6.91 -12.78 12.43
N MET A 118 -7.79 -11.96 13.00
CA MET A 118 -8.18 -12.05 14.42
C MET A 118 -8.89 -13.36 14.77
N GLU A 119 -9.80 -13.82 13.91
CA GLU A 119 -10.47 -15.12 14.07
C GLU A 119 -9.47 -16.28 14.03
N SER A 120 -8.51 -16.23 13.10
CA SER A 120 -7.45 -17.23 12.97
C SER A 120 -6.43 -17.17 14.11
N ALA A 121 -6.30 -16.02 14.78
CA ALA A 121 -5.50 -15.87 16.00
C ALA A 121 -6.19 -16.46 17.25
N GLY A 122 -7.40 -17.02 17.11
CA GLY A 122 -8.12 -17.67 18.20
C GLY A 122 -8.95 -16.70 19.06
N MET A 123 -9.27 -15.50 18.55
CA MET A 123 -10.10 -14.51 19.27
C MET A 123 -11.61 -14.84 19.22
N GLY A 124 -12.00 -15.93 18.55
CA GLY A 124 -13.40 -16.25 18.28
C GLY A 124 -14.00 -15.33 17.22
N LYS A 125 -15.31 -15.46 16.96
CA LYS A 125 -16.00 -14.64 15.96
C LYS A 125 -15.98 -13.16 16.35
N VAL A 126 -15.36 -12.33 15.52
CA VAL A 126 -15.29 -10.87 15.73
C VAL A 126 -16.22 -10.14 14.76
N ASN A 127 -16.65 -8.93 15.11
CA ASN A 127 -17.58 -8.16 14.28
C ASN A 127 -16.84 -7.48 13.12
N PHE A 128 -17.15 -7.87 11.88
CA PHE A 128 -16.54 -7.33 10.66
C PHE A 128 -16.60 -5.80 10.57
N ASN A 129 -17.75 -5.18 10.85
CA ASN A 129 -17.88 -3.72 10.77
C ASN A 129 -17.02 -3.00 11.81
N LYS A 130 -16.73 -3.63 12.95
CA LYS A 130 -15.82 -3.06 13.96
C LYS A 130 -14.35 -3.25 13.59
N THR A 131 -13.97 -4.39 13.02
CA THR A 131 -12.57 -4.69 12.70
C THR A 131 -12.13 -4.05 11.40
N ASP A 132 -12.98 -4.15 10.36
CA ASP A 132 -12.65 -3.81 8.98
C ASP A 132 -13.39 -2.58 8.48
N GLY A 133 -14.32 -2.00 9.26
CA GLY A 133 -15.18 -0.89 8.83
C GLY A 133 -14.49 0.47 8.68
N GLY A 134 -13.35 0.69 9.35
CA GLY A 134 -12.57 1.94 9.25
C GLY A 134 -11.69 2.03 8.00
N SER A 135 -11.01 3.17 7.86
CA SER A 135 -10.08 3.48 6.75
C SER A 135 -8.68 2.87 7.03
N ILE A 136 -8.54 1.55 6.85
CA ILE A 136 -7.28 0.84 7.13
C ILE A 136 -6.24 1.10 6.03
N CYS A 137 -6.64 1.22 4.77
CA CYS A 137 -5.70 1.50 3.68
C CYS A 137 -5.11 2.91 3.83
N LYS A 138 -5.90 3.90 4.27
CA LYS A 138 -5.43 5.19 4.78
C LYS A 138 -4.36 5.03 5.86
N THR A 139 -4.60 4.20 6.88
CA THR A 139 -3.63 3.99 7.97
C THR A 139 -2.29 3.45 7.42
N ILE A 140 -2.34 2.52 6.46
CA ILE A 140 -1.14 1.99 5.80
C ILE A 140 -0.42 3.11 5.04
N ASN A 141 -1.16 3.95 4.30
CA ASN A 141 -0.58 5.05 3.52
C ASN A 141 0.00 6.18 4.40
N GLU A 142 -0.64 6.51 5.52
CA GLU A 142 -0.11 7.41 6.54
C GLU A 142 1.21 6.88 7.12
N TYR A 143 1.28 5.58 7.39
CA TYR A 143 2.50 4.92 7.84
C TYR A 143 3.60 4.98 6.75
N THR A 144 3.26 4.73 5.49
CA THR A 144 4.20 4.86 4.36
C THR A 144 4.83 6.24 4.31
N TYR A 145 4.03 7.29 4.41
CA TYR A 145 4.54 8.66 4.38
C TYR A 145 5.35 9.01 5.63
N SER A 146 4.90 8.57 6.81
CA SER A 146 5.64 8.75 8.07
C SER A 146 7.00 8.07 8.02
N TRP A 147 7.07 6.86 7.47
CA TRP A 147 8.32 6.15 7.23
C TRP A 147 9.21 6.92 6.27
N ALA A 148 8.68 7.44 5.17
CA ALA A 148 9.47 8.22 4.20
C ALA A 148 10.03 9.51 4.83
N LEU A 149 9.23 10.23 5.61
CA LEU A 149 9.68 11.40 6.37
C LEU A 149 10.80 11.05 7.36
N ALA A 150 10.73 9.89 8.01
CA ALA A 150 11.74 9.43 8.97
C ALA A 150 13.04 8.95 8.30
N ASN A 151 12.97 8.53 7.04
CA ASN A 151 14.11 7.99 6.29
C ASN A 151 14.69 8.98 5.25
N ALA A 152 14.05 10.13 5.05
CA ALA A 152 14.58 11.20 4.22
C ALA A 152 15.84 11.84 4.84
N GLY A 153 16.80 12.20 3.99
CA GLY A 153 18.01 12.89 4.42
C GLY A 153 17.67 14.23 5.10
N SER A 154 18.39 14.57 6.18
CA SER A 154 18.05 15.70 7.07
C SER A 154 17.94 17.05 6.34
N ASN A 155 18.84 17.33 5.40
CA ASN A 155 18.81 18.57 4.60
C ASN A 155 17.58 18.62 3.68
N THR A 156 17.27 17.51 2.99
CA THR A 156 16.08 17.40 2.14
C THR A 156 14.80 17.53 2.96
N LEU A 157 14.73 16.84 4.10
CA LEU A 157 13.56 16.91 4.98
C LEU A 157 13.32 18.32 5.51
N THR A 158 14.39 19.05 5.87
CA THR A 158 14.30 20.45 6.32
C THR A 158 13.77 21.36 5.21
N ARG A 159 14.31 21.21 3.98
CA ARG A 159 13.85 21.93 2.79
C ARG A 159 12.37 21.62 2.49
N TYR A 160 12.01 20.35 2.47
CA TYR A 160 10.65 19.88 2.23
C TYR A 160 9.66 20.39 3.28
N LYS A 161 9.98 20.32 4.57
CA LYS A 161 9.10 20.88 5.62
C LYS A 161 8.90 22.39 5.52
N LYS A 162 9.88 23.10 4.95
CA LYS A 162 9.82 24.56 4.79
C LYS A 162 9.07 24.99 3.54
N LEU A 163 9.23 24.28 2.43
CA LEU A 163 8.82 24.73 1.10
C LEU A 163 7.89 23.76 0.37
N GLY A 164 7.85 22.50 0.78
CA GLY A 164 7.16 21.45 0.07
C GLY A 164 5.67 21.37 0.41
N GLU A 165 4.91 20.76 -0.49
CA GLU A 165 3.51 20.42 -0.29
C GLU A 165 3.40 19.14 0.57
N PRO A 166 2.86 19.20 1.80
CA PRO A 166 2.67 18.00 2.61
C PRO A 166 1.60 17.08 2.01
N MET A 167 1.75 15.78 2.26
CA MET A 167 0.70 14.81 1.94
C MET A 167 -0.29 14.68 3.10
N VAL A 168 -1.57 14.59 2.76
CA VAL A 168 -2.66 14.29 3.70
C VAL A 168 -3.45 13.09 3.18
N PHE A 169 -4.10 12.35 4.07
CA PHE A 169 -4.76 11.09 3.71
C PHE A 169 -6.26 11.15 4.00
N GLY A 170 -7.05 11.06 2.93
CA GLY A 170 -8.50 11.00 3.00
C GLY A 170 -8.99 9.59 3.34
N ASP A 171 -10.28 9.48 3.66
CA ASP A 171 -10.90 8.18 3.97
C ASP A 171 -10.87 7.22 2.77
N ASP A 172 -10.91 5.92 3.06
CA ASP A 172 -10.91 4.89 2.03
C ASP A 172 -12.23 4.92 1.25
N ILE A 173 -12.14 4.73 -0.07
CA ILE A 173 -13.31 4.68 -0.97
C ILE A 173 -13.74 3.22 -1.06
N LEU A 174 -14.85 2.87 -0.40
CA LEU A 174 -15.35 1.49 -0.41
C LEU A 174 -15.97 1.13 -1.76
N GLU A 175 -15.36 0.16 -2.44
CA GLU A 175 -15.82 -0.38 -3.69
C GLU A 175 -16.70 -1.61 -3.50
N ASN A 176 -17.74 -1.69 -4.33
CA ASN A 176 -18.78 -2.74 -4.21
C ASN A 176 -18.32 -4.12 -4.72
N ASN A 177 -17.25 -4.19 -5.52
CA ASN A 177 -16.71 -5.46 -6.00
C ASN A 177 -15.23 -5.35 -6.40
N GLY A 178 -14.58 -6.51 -6.57
CA GLY A 178 -13.16 -6.60 -6.89
C GLY A 178 -12.77 -6.06 -8.26
N LEU A 179 -13.66 -6.12 -9.26
CA LEU A 179 -13.38 -5.57 -10.61
C LEU A 179 -13.26 -4.05 -10.56
N ILE A 180 -14.18 -3.39 -9.87
CA ILE A 180 -14.12 -1.92 -9.69
C ILE A 180 -12.81 -1.57 -8.96
N TRP A 181 -12.49 -2.24 -7.86
CA TRP A 181 -11.23 -2.01 -7.15
C TRP A 181 -9.99 -2.19 -8.04
N ILE A 182 -9.97 -3.15 -8.96
CA ILE A 182 -8.84 -3.33 -9.90
C ILE A 182 -8.63 -2.10 -10.78
N TYR A 183 -9.70 -1.55 -11.34
CA TYR A 183 -9.63 -0.49 -12.36
C TYR A 183 -9.56 0.93 -11.79
N TYR A 184 -10.03 1.15 -10.56
CA TYR A 184 -9.95 2.46 -9.91
C TYR A 184 -8.59 2.59 -9.19
N PRO A 185 -7.74 3.55 -9.60
CA PRO A 185 -6.43 3.72 -9.00
C PRO A 185 -6.52 4.48 -7.66
N ILE A 186 -5.44 4.44 -6.88
CA ILE A 186 -5.23 5.44 -5.83
C ILE A 186 -5.33 6.86 -6.42
N GLU A 187 -5.98 7.80 -5.73
CA GLU A 187 -6.10 9.17 -6.21
C GLU A 187 -5.11 10.10 -5.51
N TYR A 188 -4.48 10.96 -6.29
CA TYR A 188 -3.64 12.06 -5.81
C TYR A 188 -4.32 13.38 -6.22
N LYS A 189 -4.99 14.06 -5.30
CA LYS A 189 -5.63 15.37 -5.54
C LYS A 189 -4.97 16.49 -4.75
N ARG A 190 -4.49 17.50 -5.46
CA ARG A 190 -4.00 18.74 -4.84
C ARG A 190 -5.18 19.53 -4.28
N LYS A 191 -5.07 19.96 -3.03
CA LYS A 191 -6.04 20.83 -2.35
C LYS A 191 -5.32 22.03 -1.75
N THR A 192 -6.00 23.16 -1.69
CA THR A 192 -5.53 24.32 -0.92
C THR A 192 -6.47 24.47 0.26
N ASP A 193 -5.92 24.51 1.47
CA ASP A 193 -6.70 24.75 2.67
C ASP A 193 -7.11 26.24 2.78
N GLU A 194 -7.93 26.55 3.78
CA GLU A 194 -8.43 27.92 4.02
C GLU A 194 -7.30 28.92 4.34
N ASN A 195 -6.14 28.44 4.78
CA ASN A 195 -4.95 29.24 5.08
C ASN A 195 -4.04 29.44 3.86
N GLY A 196 -4.44 28.93 2.68
CA GLY A 196 -3.65 29.02 1.45
C GLY A 196 -2.53 27.98 1.37
N VAL A 197 -2.47 27.00 2.27
CA VAL A 197 -1.49 25.91 2.25
C VAL A 197 -1.94 24.87 1.25
N THR A 198 -1.09 24.60 0.26
CA THR A 198 -1.35 23.55 -0.72
C THR A 198 -0.85 22.21 -0.19
N VAL A 199 -1.73 21.21 -0.22
CA VAL A 199 -1.49 19.84 0.22
C VAL A 199 -1.81 18.85 -0.90
N GLN A 200 -1.17 17.70 -0.87
CA GLN A 200 -1.47 16.58 -1.75
C GLN A 200 -2.32 15.56 -0.98
N GLU A 201 -3.62 15.54 -1.23
CA GLU A 201 -4.50 14.52 -0.66
C GLU A 201 -4.35 13.20 -1.41
N VAL A 202 -4.22 12.12 -0.66
CA VAL A 202 -4.16 10.73 -1.14
C VAL A 202 -5.36 9.96 -0.62
N THR A 203 -6.12 9.33 -1.51
CA THR A 203 -7.28 8.48 -1.17
C THR A 203 -7.15 7.11 -1.82
N SER A 204 -7.50 6.05 -1.08
CA SER A 204 -7.37 4.66 -1.54
C SER A 204 -8.73 4.03 -1.76
N PRO A 205 -9.04 3.54 -2.98
CA PRO A 205 -10.07 2.53 -3.17
C PRO A 205 -9.78 1.27 -2.34
N THR A 206 -10.81 0.71 -1.73
CA THR A 206 -10.74 -0.53 -0.93
C THR A 206 -11.88 -1.47 -1.29
N MET A 207 -11.64 -2.77 -1.21
CA MET A 207 -12.68 -3.79 -1.30
C MET A 207 -12.50 -4.78 -0.15
N ARG A 208 -13.57 -5.04 0.59
CA ARG A 208 -13.49 -5.88 1.79
C ARG A 208 -14.69 -6.82 1.89
N THR A 209 -14.44 -8.03 2.38
CA THR A 209 -15.45 -9.07 2.57
C THR A 209 -15.35 -9.72 3.95
N PRO A 210 -16.49 -10.01 4.59
CA PRO A 210 -16.49 -10.72 5.86
C PRO A 210 -16.11 -12.19 5.69
N THR A 211 -15.73 -12.85 6.79
CA THR A 211 -15.37 -14.29 6.79
C THR A 211 -16.56 -15.21 6.51
N ASP A 212 -17.79 -14.73 6.71
CA ASP A 212 -19.02 -15.45 6.41
C ASP A 212 -19.62 -15.12 5.03
N PHE A 213 -18.91 -14.37 4.18
CA PHE A 213 -19.37 -13.96 2.85
C PHE A 213 -19.93 -15.13 2.02
N ILE A 214 -20.96 -14.84 1.22
CA ILE A 214 -21.76 -15.84 0.50
C ILE A 214 -20.92 -16.67 -0.47
N LEU A 215 -20.00 -16.01 -1.18
CA LEU A 215 -19.05 -16.66 -2.06
C LEU A 215 -17.77 -16.97 -1.27
N LYS A 216 -17.63 -18.22 -0.85
CA LYS A 216 -16.54 -18.63 0.07
C LYS A 216 -15.13 -18.42 -0.48
N ILE A 217 -14.96 -18.50 -1.80
CA ILE A 217 -13.67 -18.20 -2.46
C ILE A 217 -13.27 -16.72 -2.34
N THR A 218 -14.21 -15.81 -2.03
CA THR A 218 -13.94 -14.38 -1.85
C THR A 218 -14.20 -13.91 -0.42
N ALA A 219 -14.22 -14.80 0.58
CA ALA A 219 -14.48 -14.46 1.97
C ALA A 219 -13.19 -14.06 2.72
N GLY A 220 -13.30 -13.11 3.66
CA GLY A 220 -12.22 -12.75 4.57
C GLY A 220 -11.07 -11.97 3.94
N PHE A 221 -11.36 -11.10 2.98
CA PHE A 221 -10.36 -10.28 2.29
C PHE A 221 -10.52 -8.80 2.55
N HIS A 222 -9.42 -8.05 2.44
CA HIS A 222 -9.39 -6.59 2.47
C HIS A 222 -8.31 -6.10 1.51
N PHE A 223 -8.71 -5.66 0.33
CA PHE A 223 -7.82 -5.20 -0.71
C PHE A 223 -7.57 -3.71 -0.58
N CYS A 224 -6.30 -3.30 -0.66
CA CYS A 224 -5.87 -1.91 -0.51
C CYS A 224 -5.08 -1.44 -1.72
N LYS A 225 -5.21 -0.15 -2.06
CA LYS A 225 -4.26 0.56 -2.91
C LYS A 225 -3.27 1.27 -2.01
N VAL A 226 -2.04 0.77 -2.00
CA VAL A 226 -0.98 1.28 -1.13
C VAL A 226 -0.08 2.20 -1.94
N MET A 227 0.18 3.40 -1.42
CA MET A 227 1.19 4.29 -1.95
C MET A 227 2.55 3.63 -1.80
N SER A 228 3.33 3.67 -2.86
CA SER A 228 4.71 3.20 -2.84
C SER A 228 5.57 4.00 -1.85
N PRO A 229 6.42 3.34 -1.04
CA PRO A 229 7.43 4.06 -0.24
C PRO A 229 8.40 4.85 -1.10
N ALA A 230 8.78 4.34 -2.29
CA ALA A 230 9.58 5.09 -3.24
C ALA A 230 8.84 6.34 -3.75
N ARG A 231 7.53 6.26 -3.99
CA ARG A 231 6.71 7.42 -4.37
C ARG A 231 6.64 8.47 -3.27
N ALA A 232 6.48 8.05 -2.01
CA ALA A 232 6.53 8.97 -0.88
C ALA A 232 7.90 9.67 -0.75
N MET A 233 8.99 8.93 -0.97
CA MET A 233 10.34 9.48 -0.98
C MET A 233 10.55 10.43 -2.17
N GLU A 234 10.14 10.06 -3.38
CA GLU A 234 10.21 10.90 -4.58
C GLU A 234 9.44 12.21 -4.39
N TRP A 235 8.28 12.16 -3.73
CA TRP A 235 7.52 13.36 -3.38
C TRP A 235 8.30 14.30 -2.46
N ILE A 236 8.92 13.78 -1.40
CA ILE A 236 9.72 14.55 -0.45
C ILE A 236 10.96 15.18 -1.13
N TYR A 237 11.59 14.45 -2.05
CA TYR A 237 12.84 14.85 -2.67
C TYR A 237 12.66 15.77 -3.88
N VAL A 238 11.55 15.62 -4.61
CA VAL A 238 11.38 16.22 -5.93
C VAL A 238 9.98 16.83 -6.08
N ASP A 239 8.94 16.00 -6.17
CA ASP A 239 7.66 16.45 -6.72
C ASP A 239 6.95 17.48 -5.83
N GLY A 240 6.97 17.25 -4.51
CA GLY A 240 6.36 18.15 -3.54
C GLY A 240 7.07 19.51 -3.44
N LEU A 241 8.26 19.67 -4.02
CA LEU A 241 9.01 20.93 -4.05
C LEU A 241 8.76 21.75 -5.32
N ARG A 242 8.16 21.16 -6.37
CA ARG A 242 8.08 21.79 -7.72
C ARG A 242 7.34 23.13 -7.74
N LEU A 243 6.28 23.28 -6.94
CA LEU A 243 5.50 24.52 -6.93
C LEU A 243 6.23 25.71 -6.31
N HIS A 244 7.11 25.46 -5.35
CA HIS A 244 7.67 26.52 -4.50
C HIS A 244 9.19 26.67 -4.66
N ASP A 245 9.87 25.66 -5.18
CA ASP A 245 11.33 25.63 -5.27
C ASP A 245 11.84 25.04 -6.60
N SER A 246 11.10 25.30 -7.68
CA SER A 246 11.56 25.06 -9.05
C SER A 246 12.34 26.25 -9.60
N LEU A 247 13.16 26.00 -10.64
CA LEU A 247 13.96 27.02 -11.33
C LEU A 247 13.17 28.23 -11.79
N ASN A 248 11.85 28.06 -12.05
CA ASN A 248 10.97 29.15 -12.45
C ASN A 248 10.69 30.16 -11.32
N ASN A 249 10.82 29.73 -10.06
CA ASN A 249 10.67 30.60 -8.89
C ASN A 249 12.01 31.17 -8.39
N SER A 250 13.14 30.62 -8.83
CA SER A 250 14.50 31.02 -8.42
C SER A 250 15.04 32.24 -9.18
N THR A 251 14.35 32.72 -10.21
CA THR A 251 14.79 33.83 -11.09
C THR A 251 14.43 35.23 -10.60
N LYS A 252 13.95 35.39 -9.36
CA LYS A 252 13.88 36.69 -8.69
C LYS A 252 15.16 36.93 -7.87
N ILE A 253 16.26 37.23 -8.57
CA ILE A 253 17.45 37.86 -8.00
C ILE A 253 17.63 39.20 -8.67
#